data_AF-A0A1G1TC40-F1
#
_entry.id   AF-A0A1G1TC40-F1
#
_cell.length_a   1.000
_cell.length_b   1.000
_cell.length_c   1.000
_cell.angle_alpha   90.00
_cell.angle_beta   90.00
_cell.angle_gamma   90.00
#
_symmetry.space_group_name_H-M   'P 1'
#
loop_
_entity.id
_entity.type
_entity.pdbx_description
1 polymer ?
#
loop_
_entity_poly.entity_id
_entity_poly.type
_entity_poly.pdbx_seq_one_letter_code
_entity_poly.pdbx_strand_id
1 'polypeptide(L)'
;MVGSYVGYRLAKKSVTVTAAPQQVTLELASTGNQLGEVVVKPEPNKPDELRQFTNLFLGGTSFSEQCYISNPDQVRIFLDEDTGELTARAKEFLQIDNEALGYRLKYYGLEFGYDKADGTMSYYGEPVFEEMTPRDERQQQQWAANRATAYRGSFMHFLRSLYNDRLEADGFLAQQIRMAPNPHFRRVENKRRALQQRRPNGNFTRAEKDSLARWQSVTPTLATLYPAPRPIDSLRRVSLNGERTFLRFTGELQVAYFGEAPDARYPRRMLPLGATRKPYPAKRQVSRLRLEDGEAEIQANGSLMNPLEVVNGEYWGFERIGEFLPVDYTPPAASAPAVPAKP
;
A
#
# COMPACT_ATOMS: atom_id res chain seq x y z
N MET A 1 0.12 -20.98 6.14
CA MET A 1 -1.09 -21.63 5.59
C MET A 1 -2.29 -21.19 6.40
N VAL A 2 -3.40 -20.86 5.74
CA VAL A 2 -4.64 -20.41 6.37
C VAL A 2 -5.77 -21.30 5.86
N GLY A 3 -6.59 -21.83 6.75
CA GLY A 3 -7.76 -22.65 6.42
C GLY A 3 -9.04 -22.00 6.93
N SER A 4 -10.06 -21.95 6.08
CA SER A 4 -11.40 -21.48 6.42
C SER A 4 -12.44 -22.45 5.86
N TYR A 5 -13.50 -22.72 6.63
CA TYR A 5 -14.61 -23.57 6.20
C TYR A 5 -15.90 -23.10 6.90
N VAL A 6 -17.04 -23.20 6.20
CA VAL A 6 -18.33 -22.74 6.72
C VAL A 6 -18.69 -23.48 8.01
N GLY A 7 -19.00 -22.74 9.09
CA GLY A 7 -19.31 -23.30 10.41
C GLY A 7 -18.09 -23.58 11.30
N TYR A 8 -16.91 -23.09 10.92
CA TYR A 8 -15.67 -23.23 11.68
C TYR A 8 -14.87 -21.91 11.72
N ARG A 9 -14.11 -21.71 12.80
CA ARG A 9 -13.21 -20.57 12.99
C ARG A 9 -11.97 -20.71 12.10
N LEU A 10 -11.45 -19.57 11.66
CA LEU A 10 -10.20 -19.47 10.92
C LEU A 10 -9.06 -20.14 11.70
N ALA A 11 -8.36 -21.08 11.07
CA ALA A 11 -7.18 -21.70 11.64
C ALA A 11 -5.95 -21.27 10.83
N LYS A 12 -4.87 -20.92 11.54
CA LYS A 12 -3.59 -20.52 10.94
C LYS A 12 -2.49 -21.45 11.42
N LYS A 13 -1.61 -21.83 10.49
CA LYS A 13 -0.40 -22.58 10.80
C LYS A 13 0.76 -22.06 9.95
N SER A 14 1.81 -21.60 10.61
CA SER A 14 3.08 -21.28 9.96
C SER A 14 3.78 -22.58 9.61
N VAL A 15 4.18 -22.72 8.35
CA VAL A 15 4.86 -23.92 7.83
C VAL A 15 6.15 -23.45 7.17
N THR A 16 7.27 -24.02 7.57
CA THR A 16 8.56 -23.78 6.91
C THR A 16 8.69 -24.81 5.80
N VAL A 17 8.70 -24.35 4.55
CA VAL A 17 8.82 -25.22 3.38
C VAL A 17 10.22 -25.83 3.36
N THR A 18 10.32 -27.16 3.37
CA THR A 18 11.58 -27.90 3.22
C THR A 18 11.50 -28.80 1.97
N ALA A 19 12.63 -29.33 1.52
CA ALA A 19 12.68 -30.21 0.33
C ALA A 19 11.96 -31.56 0.51
N ALA A 20 11.62 -31.94 1.75
CA ALA A 20 10.90 -33.17 2.05
C ALA A 20 9.37 -32.95 1.99
N PRO A 21 8.57 -33.93 1.52
CA PRO A 21 7.12 -33.87 1.62
C PRO A 21 6.68 -33.71 3.08
N GLN A 22 5.91 -32.65 3.36
CA GLN A 22 5.37 -32.36 4.69
C GLN A 22 3.86 -32.48 4.66
N GLN A 23 3.30 -33.33 5.54
CA GLN A 23 1.87 -33.39 5.76
C GLN A 23 1.47 -32.35 6.82
N VAL A 24 0.60 -31.42 6.45
CA VAL A 24 0.15 -30.35 7.33
C VAL A 24 -1.33 -30.53 7.61
N THR A 25 -1.66 -30.96 8.83
CA THR A 25 -3.04 -30.97 9.32
C THR A 25 -3.38 -29.61 9.93
N LEU A 26 -4.47 -29.00 9.47
CA LEU A 26 -5.13 -27.85 10.08
C LEU A 26 -6.45 -28.31 10.70
N GLU A 27 -6.56 -28.18 12.02
CA GLU A 27 -7.80 -28.42 12.75
C GLU A 27 -8.55 -27.09 12.87
N LEU A 28 -9.76 -27.02 12.32
CA LEU A 28 -10.61 -25.86 12.51
C LEU A 28 -11.52 -26.08 13.72
N ALA A 29 -11.59 -25.10 14.61
CA ALA A 29 -12.51 -25.16 15.74
C ALA A 29 -13.93 -24.82 15.27
N SER A 30 -14.92 -25.67 15.55
CA SER A 30 -16.32 -25.40 15.20
C SER A 30 -16.80 -24.09 15.86
N THR A 31 -17.45 -23.22 15.09
CA THR A 31 -18.28 -22.16 15.66
C THR A 31 -19.56 -22.82 16.18
N GLY A 32 -19.50 -23.40 17.39
CA GLY A 32 -20.65 -24.08 17.99
C GLY A 32 -21.91 -23.21 18.02
N ASN A 33 -23.08 -23.86 17.98
CA ASN A 33 -24.39 -23.21 18.10
C ASN A 33 -24.49 -22.45 19.43
N GLN A 34 -24.28 -21.13 19.42
CA GLN A 34 -24.72 -20.27 20.51
C GLN A 34 -26.21 -19.99 20.31
N LEU A 35 -27.03 -20.55 21.22
CA LEU A 35 -28.44 -20.21 21.39
C LEU A 35 -28.60 -18.69 21.48
N GLY A 36 -29.65 -18.17 20.84
CA GLY A 36 -29.89 -16.74 20.63
C GLY A 36 -29.79 -15.90 21.89
N GLU A 37 -28.60 -15.37 22.13
CA GLU A 37 -28.41 -14.17 22.93
C GLU A 37 -29.22 -13.06 22.26
N VAL A 38 -29.85 -12.19 23.05
CA VAL A 38 -30.45 -10.98 22.52
C VAL A 38 -29.32 -10.16 21.91
N VAL A 39 -29.09 -10.33 20.61
CA VAL A 39 -28.10 -9.55 19.87
C VAL A 39 -28.66 -8.14 19.84
N VAL A 40 -28.26 -7.33 20.82
CA VAL A 40 -28.35 -5.88 20.72
C VAL A 40 -27.60 -5.54 19.44
N LYS A 41 -28.33 -5.29 18.36
CA LYS A 41 -27.73 -4.89 17.09
C LYS A 41 -27.01 -3.57 17.40
N PRO A 42 -25.67 -3.52 17.27
CA PRO A 42 -24.98 -2.27 17.51
C PRO A 42 -25.47 -1.26 16.50
N GLU A 43 -25.57 0.01 16.91
CA GLU A 43 -26.03 1.09 16.05
C GLU A 43 -25.27 1.10 14.71
N PRO A 44 -25.94 1.32 13.57
CA PRO A 44 -25.27 1.41 12.28
C PRO A 44 -24.17 2.48 12.30
N ASN A 45 -23.08 2.25 11.56
CA ASN A 45 -22.04 3.28 11.40
C ASN A 45 -22.64 4.55 10.79
N LYS A 46 -22.11 5.73 11.13
CA LYS A 46 -22.54 6.97 10.49
C LYS A 46 -22.28 6.88 8.98
N PRO A 47 -23.23 7.30 8.12
CA PRO A 47 -23.06 7.18 6.66
C PRO A 47 -21.79 7.84 6.12
N ASP A 48 -21.37 8.95 6.72
CA ASP A 48 -20.20 9.72 6.28
C ASP A 48 -18.90 8.99 6.62
N GLU A 49 -18.81 8.42 7.84
CA GLU A 49 -17.67 7.61 8.29
C GLU A 49 -17.54 6.34 7.45
N LEU A 50 -18.66 5.67 7.14
CA LEU A 50 -18.69 4.51 6.26
C LEU A 50 -18.20 4.84 4.86
N ARG A 51 -18.67 5.96 4.27
CA ARG A 51 -18.19 6.40 2.95
C ARG A 51 -16.70 6.76 2.97
N GLN A 52 -16.24 7.46 4.01
CA GLN A 52 -14.84 7.81 4.15
C GLN A 52 -13.95 6.57 4.28
N PHE A 53 -14.31 5.64 5.17
CA PHE A 53 -13.63 4.36 5.32
C PHE A 53 -13.63 3.58 4.00
N THR A 54 -14.77 3.45 3.33
CA THR A 54 -14.89 2.69 2.07
C THR A 54 -13.96 3.26 0.99
N ASN A 55 -13.99 4.59 0.78
CA ASN A 55 -13.15 5.25 -0.22
C ASN A 55 -11.66 5.12 0.12
N LEU A 56 -11.30 5.23 1.40
CA LEU A 56 -9.93 5.04 1.83
C LEU A 56 -9.51 3.58 1.67
N PHE A 57 -10.29 2.63 2.14
CA PHE A 57 -9.90 1.22 2.16
C PHE A 57 -9.82 0.63 0.74
N LEU A 58 -10.80 0.92 -0.14
CA LEU A 58 -10.86 0.34 -1.48
C LEU A 58 -9.83 0.92 -2.47
N GLY A 59 -9.38 2.16 -2.26
CA GLY A 59 -8.52 2.87 -3.21
C GLY A 59 -9.31 3.70 -4.21
N GLY A 60 -8.62 4.25 -5.21
CA GLY A 60 -9.21 5.19 -6.16
C GLY A 60 -9.07 4.82 -7.63
N THR A 61 -8.57 3.63 -7.95
CA THR A 61 -8.33 3.20 -9.35
C THR A 61 -9.64 2.89 -10.07
N SER A 62 -9.57 2.70 -11.38
CA SER A 62 -10.70 2.21 -12.17
C SER A 62 -11.16 0.80 -11.76
N PHE A 63 -10.28 0.00 -11.13
CA PHE A 63 -10.66 -1.28 -10.53
C PHE A 63 -11.33 -1.08 -9.16
N SER A 64 -10.84 -0.14 -8.33
CA SER A 64 -11.48 0.21 -7.05
C SER A 64 -12.94 0.64 -7.20
N GLU A 65 -13.30 1.32 -8.30
CA GLU A 65 -14.70 1.72 -8.58
C GLU A 65 -15.66 0.53 -8.78
N GLN A 66 -15.11 -0.65 -9.07
CA GLN A 66 -15.85 -1.91 -9.25
C GLN A 66 -15.71 -2.81 -8.02
N CYS A 67 -15.28 -2.25 -6.89
CA CYS A 67 -15.24 -2.93 -5.60
C CYS A 67 -16.39 -2.45 -4.71
N TYR A 68 -16.98 -3.38 -3.96
CA TYR A 68 -18.00 -3.03 -2.97
C TYR A 68 -17.88 -3.89 -1.71
N ILE A 69 -18.15 -3.26 -0.57
CA ILE A 69 -18.27 -3.94 0.72
C ILE A 69 -19.67 -4.56 0.79
N SER A 70 -19.76 -5.88 0.82
CA SER A 70 -21.05 -6.60 0.76
C SER A 70 -21.66 -6.88 2.14
N ASN A 71 -20.88 -6.74 3.23
CA ASN A 71 -21.32 -6.98 4.60
C ASN A 71 -20.99 -5.80 5.55
N PRO A 72 -21.44 -4.56 5.25
CA PRO A 72 -21.06 -3.37 6.01
C PRO A 72 -21.42 -3.42 7.51
N ASP A 73 -22.40 -4.23 7.91
CA ASP A 73 -22.77 -4.43 9.31
C ASP A 73 -21.70 -5.17 10.14
N GLN A 74 -20.74 -5.84 9.48
CA GLN A 74 -19.64 -6.55 10.10
C GLN A 74 -18.45 -5.64 10.44
N VAL A 75 -18.40 -4.42 9.92
CA VAL A 75 -17.36 -3.44 10.26
C VAL A 75 -17.89 -2.40 11.23
N ARG A 76 -17.08 -2.07 12.22
CA ARG A 76 -17.32 -0.96 13.14
C ARG A 76 -16.29 0.10 12.89
N ILE A 77 -16.76 1.32 12.69
CA ILE A 77 -15.96 2.47 12.31
C ILE A 77 -16.10 3.49 13.42
N PHE A 78 -14.99 4.11 13.80
CA PHE A 78 -14.95 5.13 14.83
C PHE A 78 -14.08 6.29 14.34
N LEU A 79 -14.65 7.49 14.36
CA LEU A 79 -13.92 8.73 14.15
C LEU A 79 -13.74 9.41 15.51
N ASP A 80 -12.49 9.59 15.91
CA ASP A 80 -12.15 10.47 17.01
C ASP A 80 -12.24 11.92 16.51
N GLU A 81 -13.19 12.70 17.06
CA GLU A 81 -13.42 14.09 16.63
C GLU A 81 -12.34 15.05 17.09
N ASP A 82 -11.61 14.72 18.16
CA ASP A 82 -10.54 15.56 18.72
C ASP A 82 -9.25 15.40 17.91
N THR A 83 -8.88 14.16 17.56
CA THR A 83 -7.66 13.86 16.80
C THR A 83 -7.90 13.83 15.29
N GLY A 84 -9.14 13.58 14.86
CA GLY A 84 -9.48 13.32 13.47
C GLY A 84 -9.08 11.93 12.97
N GLU A 85 -8.74 11.01 13.88
CA GLU A 85 -8.35 9.64 13.58
C GLU A 85 -9.56 8.77 13.24
N LEU A 86 -9.56 8.15 12.07
CA LEU A 86 -10.58 7.20 11.64
C LEU A 86 -10.05 5.76 11.80
N THR A 87 -10.69 5.00 12.66
CA THR A 87 -10.36 3.58 12.88
C THR A 87 -11.49 2.67 12.42
N ALA A 88 -11.16 1.46 11.96
CA ALA A 88 -12.16 0.46 11.66
C ALA A 88 -11.71 -0.96 12.03
N ARG A 89 -12.65 -1.77 12.53
CA ARG A 89 -12.42 -3.18 12.87
C ARG A 89 -13.59 -4.04 12.40
N ALA A 90 -13.29 -5.24 11.89
CA ALA A 90 -14.31 -6.21 11.52
C ALA A 90 -14.59 -7.18 12.68
N LYS A 91 -15.87 -7.51 12.93
CA LYS A 91 -16.27 -8.49 13.95
C LYS A 91 -15.81 -9.90 13.58
N GLU A 92 -16.13 -10.35 12.36
CA GLU A 92 -15.72 -11.65 11.83
C GLU A 92 -14.75 -11.46 10.65
N PHE A 93 -15.25 -10.89 9.56
CA PHE A 93 -14.46 -10.48 8.41
C PHE A 93 -15.18 -9.37 7.65
N LEU A 94 -14.40 -8.53 6.96
CA LEU A 94 -14.93 -7.62 5.96
C LEU A 94 -14.93 -8.34 4.61
N GLN A 95 -16.08 -8.39 3.95
CA GLN A 95 -16.20 -8.96 2.61
C GLN A 95 -16.16 -7.84 1.57
N ILE A 96 -15.28 -8.00 0.60
CA ILE A 96 -15.13 -7.10 -0.54
C ILE A 96 -15.32 -7.93 -1.80
N ASP A 97 -16.28 -7.56 -2.63
CA ASP A 97 -16.43 -8.14 -3.95
C ASP A 97 -15.75 -7.19 -4.94
N ASN A 98 -14.79 -7.69 -5.71
CA ASN A 98 -14.03 -6.97 -6.73
C ASN A 98 -14.45 -7.52 -8.10
N GLU A 99 -15.38 -6.84 -8.76
CA GLU A 99 -15.88 -7.25 -10.07
C GLU A 99 -14.87 -6.99 -11.19
N ALA A 100 -13.90 -6.10 -10.98
CA ALA A 100 -12.85 -5.82 -11.96
C ALA A 100 -11.88 -7.01 -12.09
N LEU A 101 -11.54 -7.64 -10.96
CA LEU A 101 -10.61 -8.76 -10.90
C LEU A 101 -11.31 -10.11 -10.78
N GLY A 102 -12.63 -10.14 -10.57
CA GLY A 102 -13.40 -11.37 -10.40
C GLY A 102 -13.05 -12.12 -9.13
N TYR A 103 -12.86 -11.39 -8.03
CA TYR A 103 -12.54 -11.96 -6.73
C TYR A 103 -13.52 -11.49 -5.67
N ARG A 104 -13.90 -12.40 -4.78
CA ARG A 104 -14.49 -12.11 -3.48
C ARG A 104 -13.44 -12.27 -2.41
N LEU A 105 -13.14 -11.20 -1.70
CA LEU A 105 -12.16 -11.15 -0.64
C LEU A 105 -12.86 -11.22 0.70
N LYS A 106 -12.40 -12.11 1.58
CA LYS A 106 -12.76 -12.14 3.00
C LYS A 106 -11.56 -11.66 3.79
N TYR A 107 -11.67 -10.48 4.39
CA TYR A 107 -10.59 -9.83 5.12
C TYR A 107 -10.77 -10.05 6.62
N TYR A 108 -10.06 -11.04 7.17
CA TYR A 108 -10.15 -11.42 8.57
C TYR A 108 -9.22 -10.57 9.43
N GLY A 109 -9.65 -10.26 10.66
CA GLY A 109 -8.84 -9.51 11.62
C GLY A 109 -8.46 -8.12 11.13
N LEU A 110 -9.39 -7.44 10.43
CA LEU A 110 -9.19 -6.09 9.95
C LEU A 110 -8.89 -5.16 11.13
N GLU A 111 -7.72 -4.52 11.07
CA GLU A 111 -7.40 -3.31 11.82
C GLU A 111 -7.08 -2.22 10.81
N PHE A 112 -7.84 -1.14 10.83
CA PHE A 112 -7.64 0.01 9.96
C PHE A 112 -7.47 1.26 10.82
N GLY A 113 -6.54 2.12 10.42
CA GLY A 113 -6.30 3.43 10.99
C GLY A 113 -5.98 4.44 9.89
N TYR A 114 -6.53 5.63 10.01
CA TYR A 114 -6.22 6.76 9.15
C TYR A 114 -6.13 8.03 9.99
N ASP A 115 -4.95 8.64 10.00
CA ASP A 115 -4.70 9.93 10.61
C ASP A 115 -4.88 11.03 9.57
N LYS A 116 -5.83 11.94 9.82
CA LYS A 116 -6.13 13.04 8.90
C LYS A 116 -5.08 14.15 8.93
N ALA A 117 -4.35 14.31 10.04
CA ALA A 117 -3.40 15.39 10.24
C ALA A 117 -2.15 15.22 9.36
N ASP A 118 -1.64 14.00 9.23
CA ASP A 118 -0.49 13.69 8.38
C ASP A 118 -0.85 12.87 7.13
N GLY A 119 -2.08 12.37 7.03
CA GLY A 119 -2.57 11.57 5.91
C GLY A 119 -2.07 10.12 5.93
N THR A 120 -1.47 9.68 7.04
CA THR A 120 -0.98 8.32 7.21
C THR A 120 -2.13 7.35 7.32
N MET A 121 -2.02 6.22 6.62
CA MET A 121 -2.99 5.14 6.67
C MET A 121 -2.26 3.84 6.96
N SER A 122 -2.81 3.05 7.86
CA SER A 122 -2.36 1.69 8.16
C SER A 122 -3.54 0.74 8.08
N TYR A 123 -3.34 -0.42 7.47
CA TYR A 123 -4.29 -1.51 7.60
C TYR A 123 -3.57 -2.85 7.72
N TYR A 124 -4.09 -3.71 8.58
CA TYR A 124 -3.61 -5.05 8.83
C TYR A 124 -4.78 -6.03 8.78
N GLY A 125 -4.50 -7.24 8.29
CA GLY A 125 -5.44 -8.36 8.32
C GLY A 125 -5.07 -9.40 7.27
N GLU A 126 -5.94 -10.40 7.15
CA GLU A 126 -5.65 -11.63 6.42
C GLU A 126 -6.66 -11.80 5.29
N PRO A 127 -6.30 -11.42 4.06
CA PRO A 127 -7.19 -11.58 2.93
C PRO A 127 -7.22 -13.05 2.50
N VAL A 128 -8.44 -13.58 2.37
CA VAL A 128 -8.72 -14.86 1.69
C VAL A 128 -9.47 -14.55 0.41
N PHE A 129 -8.97 -15.07 -0.71
CA PHE A 129 -9.52 -14.82 -2.03
C PHE A 129 -10.37 -16.01 -2.50
N GLU A 130 -11.56 -15.72 -2.99
CA GLU A 130 -12.45 -16.66 -3.66
C GLU A 130 -12.68 -16.15 -5.09
N GLU A 131 -12.41 -16.98 -6.09
CA GLU A 131 -12.68 -16.60 -7.48
C GLU A 131 -14.19 -16.62 -7.75
N MET A 132 -14.68 -15.55 -8.39
CA MET A 132 -16.08 -15.45 -8.79
C MET A 132 -16.32 -16.29 -10.06
N THR A 133 -17.55 -16.76 -10.24
CA THR A 133 -17.93 -17.43 -11.49
C THR A 133 -18.12 -16.37 -12.60
N PRO A 134 -17.39 -16.44 -13.72
CA PRO A 134 -17.60 -15.53 -14.84
C PRO A 134 -18.95 -15.81 -15.51
N ARG A 135 -19.58 -14.77 -16.05
CA ARG A 135 -20.83 -14.90 -16.83
C ARG A 135 -20.60 -15.56 -18.18
N ASP A 136 -19.46 -15.32 -18.79
CA ASP A 136 -19.04 -15.83 -20.09
C ASP A 136 -17.50 -15.83 -20.24
N GLU A 137 -16.99 -16.43 -21.32
CA GLU A 137 -15.55 -16.48 -21.61
C GLU A 137 -14.92 -15.09 -21.76
N ARG A 138 -15.68 -14.11 -22.25
CA ARG A 138 -15.18 -12.74 -22.44
C ARG A 138 -14.88 -12.09 -21.08
N GLN A 139 -15.75 -12.27 -20.10
CA GLN A 139 -15.52 -11.77 -18.74
C GLN A 139 -14.33 -12.48 -18.09
N GLN A 140 -14.19 -13.79 -18.29
CA GLN A 140 -13.03 -14.52 -17.78
C GLN A 140 -11.70 -13.98 -18.36
N GLN A 141 -11.65 -13.73 -19.68
CA GLN A 141 -10.49 -13.13 -20.34
C GLN A 141 -10.23 -11.69 -19.85
N GLN A 142 -11.30 -10.91 -19.64
CA GLN A 142 -11.18 -9.55 -19.10
C GLN A 142 -10.58 -9.57 -17.69
N TRP A 143 -11.04 -10.47 -16.81
CA TRP A 143 -10.48 -10.61 -15.47
C TRP A 143 -9.02 -11.06 -15.52
N ALA A 144 -8.66 -12.01 -16.38
CA ALA A 144 -7.28 -12.42 -16.55
C ALA A 144 -6.37 -11.24 -17.00
N ALA A 145 -6.84 -10.44 -17.95
CA ALA A 145 -6.13 -9.24 -18.41
C ALA A 145 -6.02 -8.19 -17.29
N ASN A 146 -7.10 -7.94 -16.55
CA ASN A 146 -7.10 -7.00 -15.43
C ASN A 146 -6.16 -7.43 -14.31
N ARG A 147 -6.13 -8.72 -13.95
CA ARG A 147 -5.18 -9.26 -12.97
C ARG A 147 -3.73 -9.10 -13.42
N ALA A 148 -3.46 -9.29 -14.72
CA ALA A 148 -2.12 -9.07 -15.29
C ALA A 148 -1.74 -7.58 -15.29
N THR A 149 -2.71 -6.68 -15.42
CA THR A 149 -2.53 -5.23 -15.25
C THR A 149 -2.26 -4.87 -13.79
N ALA A 150 -3.13 -5.32 -12.87
CA ALA A 150 -2.98 -5.11 -11.43
C ALA A 150 -1.64 -5.62 -10.88
N TYR A 151 -1.09 -6.69 -11.46
CA TYR A 151 0.23 -7.18 -11.09
C TYR A 151 1.36 -6.26 -11.59
N ARG A 152 1.28 -5.79 -12.84
CA ARG A 152 2.40 -5.10 -13.51
C ARG A 152 2.66 -3.73 -12.88
N GLY A 153 3.78 -3.65 -12.16
CA GLY A 153 4.21 -2.41 -11.51
C GLY A 153 3.74 -2.29 -10.07
N SER A 154 2.91 -3.22 -9.59
CA SER A 154 2.47 -3.29 -8.19
C SER A 154 3.64 -3.43 -7.22
N PHE A 155 3.36 -3.14 -5.94
CA PHE A 155 4.30 -3.38 -4.86
C PHE A 155 4.73 -4.87 -4.77
N MET A 156 3.81 -5.80 -5.02
CA MET A 156 4.13 -7.23 -5.11
C MET A 156 5.13 -7.52 -6.23
N HIS A 157 4.93 -6.95 -7.42
CA HIS A 157 5.86 -7.11 -8.54
C HIS A 157 7.24 -6.52 -8.22
N PHE A 158 7.30 -5.35 -7.58
CA PHE A 158 8.54 -4.75 -7.12
C PHE A 158 9.27 -5.66 -6.12
N LEU A 159 8.58 -6.19 -5.11
CA LEU A 159 9.17 -7.08 -4.11
C LEU A 159 9.67 -8.39 -4.73
N ARG A 160 8.94 -9.00 -5.68
CA ARG A 160 9.41 -10.17 -6.43
C ARG A 160 10.63 -9.86 -7.29
N SER A 161 10.63 -8.71 -7.96
CA SER A 161 11.77 -8.26 -8.78
C SER A 161 13.02 -8.05 -7.91
N LEU A 162 12.84 -7.46 -6.72
CA LEU A 162 13.91 -7.29 -5.75
C LEU A 162 14.38 -8.63 -5.18
N TYR A 163 13.47 -9.53 -4.83
CA TYR A 163 13.79 -10.86 -4.31
C TYR A 163 14.65 -11.67 -5.30
N ASN A 164 14.28 -11.63 -6.58
CA ASN A 164 14.88 -12.42 -7.66
C ASN A 164 16.03 -11.72 -8.41
N ASP A 165 16.53 -10.59 -7.92
CA ASP A 165 17.62 -9.85 -8.56
C ASP A 165 17.32 -9.38 -10.00
N ARG A 166 16.10 -8.86 -10.21
CA ARG A 166 15.57 -8.48 -11.52
C ARG A 166 15.00 -7.07 -11.59
N LEU A 167 15.32 -6.21 -10.62
CA LEU A 167 14.71 -4.88 -10.49
C LEU A 167 14.75 -4.07 -11.80
N GLU A 168 15.93 -3.92 -12.42
CA GLU A 168 16.07 -3.20 -13.69
C GLU A 168 15.44 -3.96 -14.87
N ALA A 169 15.64 -5.29 -14.92
CA ALA A 169 15.12 -6.15 -15.99
C ALA A 169 13.58 -6.15 -16.06
N ASP A 170 12.92 -6.04 -14.90
CA ASP A 170 11.48 -5.98 -14.77
C ASP A 170 10.95 -4.53 -14.88
N GLY A 171 11.83 -3.57 -15.23
CA GLY A 171 11.44 -2.21 -15.61
C GLY A 171 11.29 -1.23 -14.45
N PHE A 172 11.91 -1.51 -13.30
CA PHE A 172 11.94 -0.61 -12.15
C PHE A 172 13.22 0.22 -12.09
N LEU A 173 13.05 1.46 -11.61
CA LEU A 173 14.13 2.33 -11.16
C LEU A 173 13.87 2.71 -9.71
N ALA A 174 14.88 2.59 -8.86
CA ALA A 174 14.83 3.06 -7.48
C ALA A 174 15.82 4.22 -7.28
N GLN A 175 15.37 5.31 -6.65
CA GLN A 175 16.17 6.48 -6.32
C GLN A 175 16.00 6.82 -4.84
N GLN A 176 17.06 7.25 -4.18
CA GLN A 176 16.99 7.59 -2.76
C GLN A 176 16.53 9.03 -2.56
N ILE A 177 15.64 9.26 -1.60
CA ILE A 177 15.33 10.57 -1.06
C ILE A 177 15.95 10.64 0.34
N ARG A 178 16.86 11.58 0.56
CA ARG A 178 17.40 11.82 1.90
C ARG A 178 16.58 12.89 2.61
N MET A 179 16.26 12.58 3.85
CA MET A 179 15.70 13.48 4.84
C MET A 179 16.87 14.09 5.61
N ALA A 180 17.02 15.42 5.58
CA ALA A 180 18.04 16.12 6.36
C ALA A 180 17.42 17.32 7.10
N PRO A 181 17.93 17.70 8.30
CA PRO A 181 17.48 18.90 8.97
C PRO A 181 17.60 20.13 8.07
N ASN A 182 16.54 20.93 8.00
CA ASN A 182 16.56 22.17 7.26
C ASN A 182 17.35 23.24 8.04
N PRO A 183 18.54 23.68 7.57
CA PRO A 183 19.37 24.63 8.31
C PRO A 183 18.69 26.00 8.50
N HIS A 184 17.71 26.33 7.66
CA HIS A 184 16.98 27.60 7.75
C HIS A 184 15.79 27.54 8.72
N PHE A 185 15.30 26.36 9.07
CA PHE A 185 14.06 26.21 9.84
C PHE A 185 14.14 26.90 11.20
N ARG A 186 15.19 26.64 11.99
CA ARG A 186 15.35 27.27 13.32
C ARG A 186 15.34 28.81 13.24
N ARG A 187 16.01 29.38 12.24
CA ARG A 187 16.06 30.83 12.03
C ARG A 187 14.68 31.40 11.68
N VAL A 188 13.97 30.73 10.78
CA VAL A 188 12.63 31.13 10.33
C VAL A 188 11.63 31.04 11.47
N GLU A 189 11.68 29.95 12.24
CA GLU A 189 10.81 29.72 13.39
C GLU A 189 11.04 30.76 14.50
N ASN A 190 12.30 31.14 14.76
CA ASN A 190 12.62 32.21 15.71
C ASN A 190 12.02 33.56 15.27
N LYS A 191 12.09 33.90 13.98
CA LYS A 191 11.47 35.13 13.44
C LYS A 191 9.95 35.09 13.58
N ARG A 192 9.33 33.94 13.29
CA ARG A 192 7.89 33.72 13.42
C ARG A 192 7.42 33.93 14.86
N ARG A 193 8.09 33.29 15.83
CA ARG A 193 7.78 33.43 17.26
C ARG A 193 7.96 34.87 17.75
N ALA A 194 9.07 35.53 17.39
CA ALA A 194 9.33 36.91 17.79
C ALA A 194 8.26 37.89 17.25
N LEU A 195 7.80 37.69 16.01
CA LEU A 195 6.74 38.51 15.43
C LEU A 195 5.39 38.29 16.13
N GLN A 196 5.04 37.03 16.43
CA GLN A 196 3.82 36.70 17.17
C GLN A 196 3.84 37.27 18.60
N GLN A 197 4.98 37.22 19.28
CA GLN A 197 5.15 37.82 20.61
C GLN A 197 5.02 39.34 20.58
N ARG A 198 5.51 40.01 19.53
CA ARG A 198 5.36 41.46 19.35
C ARG A 198 3.91 41.88 19.04
N ARG A 199 3.10 40.97 18.51
CA ARG A 199 1.72 41.20 18.07
C ARG A 199 0.77 40.13 18.65
N PRO A 200 0.62 40.06 19.98
CA PRO A 200 -0.16 38.99 20.62
C PRO A 200 -1.64 39.01 20.20
N ASN A 201 -2.18 40.18 19.85
CA ASN A 201 -3.57 40.35 19.42
C ASN A 201 -3.81 39.97 17.95
N GLY A 202 -2.79 39.50 17.22
CA GLY A 202 -2.95 39.06 15.82
C GLY A 202 -3.10 40.17 14.77
N ASN A 203 -2.96 41.44 15.16
CA ASN A 203 -3.03 42.60 14.27
C ASN A 203 -1.74 42.75 13.43
N PHE A 204 -1.59 41.89 12.42
CA PHE A 204 -0.48 41.89 11.48
C PHE A 204 -0.74 42.80 10.27
N THR A 205 0.28 43.56 9.87
CA THR A 205 0.30 44.27 8.58
C THR A 205 0.30 43.29 7.40
N ARG A 206 0.02 43.78 6.18
CA ARG A 206 0.05 42.95 4.96
C ARG A 206 1.42 42.27 4.75
N ALA A 207 2.51 43.00 4.97
CA ALA A 207 3.87 42.46 4.84
C ALA A 207 4.21 41.41 5.93
N GLU A 208 3.68 41.60 7.14
CA GLU A 208 3.84 40.62 8.23
C GLU A 208 3.05 39.34 7.94
N LYS A 209 1.82 39.45 7.39
CA LYS A 209 1.05 38.27 6.95
C LYS A 209 1.76 37.50 5.84
N ASP A 210 2.32 38.21 4.85
CA ASP A 210 3.13 37.60 3.78
C ASP A 210 4.36 36.88 4.35
N SER A 211 5.08 37.52 5.27
CA SER A 211 6.22 36.92 5.96
C SER A 211 5.82 35.68 6.76
N LEU A 212 4.72 35.73 7.51
CA LEU A 212 4.19 34.60 8.28
C LEU A 212 3.84 33.42 7.38
N ALA A 213 3.12 33.67 6.28
CA ALA A 213 2.76 32.64 5.32
C ALA A 213 4.01 31.97 4.72
N ARG A 214 5.01 32.78 4.32
CA ARG A 214 6.30 32.27 3.84
C ARG A 214 7.05 31.47 4.90
N TRP A 215 7.00 31.87 6.17
CA TRP A 215 7.69 31.18 7.25
C TRP A 215 7.01 29.86 7.62
N GLN A 216 5.67 29.83 7.60
CA GLN A 216 4.87 28.63 7.84
C GLN A 216 5.09 27.55 6.79
N SER A 217 5.43 27.92 5.55
CA SER A 217 5.73 26.94 4.50
C SER A 217 7.14 26.32 4.59
N VAL A 218 8.00 26.82 5.49
CA VAL A 218 9.34 26.23 5.69
C VAL A 218 9.23 25.02 6.60
N THR A 219 9.58 23.84 6.07
CA THR A 219 9.55 22.58 6.81
C THR A 219 10.81 22.36 7.66
N PRO A 220 10.72 21.61 8.76
CA PRO A 220 11.87 21.25 9.60
C PRO A 220 12.87 20.33 8.90
N THR A 221 12.42 19.58 7.90
CA THR A 221 13.20 18.59 7.15
C THR A 221 13.19 18.93 5.67
N LEU A 222 14.36 18.84 5.02
CA LEU A 222 14.52 18.94 3.57
C LEU A 222 14.57 17.55 2.96
N ALA A 223 13.73 17.35 1.95
CA ALA A 223 13.72 16.17 1.10
C ALA A 223 14.57 16.41 -0.15
N THR A 224 15.67 15.67 -0.29
CA THR A 224 16.53 15.76 -1.48
C THR A 224 16.53 14.44 -2.23
N LEU A 225 16.03 14.46 -3.46
CA LEU A 225 16.07 13.32 -4.38
C LEU A 225 17.47 13.19 -5.00
N TYR A 226 18.09 12.03 -4.83
CA TYR A 226 19.36 11.69 -5.44
C TYR A 226 19.13 11.08 -6.81
N PRO A 227 19.65 11.67 -7.90
CA PRO A 227 19.35 11.20 -9.25
C PRO A 227 19.91 9.83 -9.62
N ALA A 228 20.98 9.40 -8.96
CA ALA A 228 21.59 8.12 -9.28
C ALA A 228 20.64 6.95 -8.95
N PRO A 229 20.42 6.01 -9.89
CA PRO A 229 19.78 4.74 -9.58
C PRO A 229 20.48 4.04 -8.41
N ARG A 230 19.70 3.45 -7.52
CA ARG A 230 20.22 2.65 -6.42
C ARG A 230 20.58 1.26 -6.94
N PRO A 231 21.83 0.80 -6.76
CA PRO A 231 22.18 -0.57 -7.09
C PRO A 231 21.40 -1.51 -6.18
N ILE A 232 21.04 -2.67 -6.73
CA ILE A 232 20.14 -3.60 -6.05
C ILE A 232 20.71 -4.11 -4.73
N ASP A 233 22.02 -4.34 -4.62
CA ASP A 233 22.68 -4.77 -3.36
C ASP A 233 22.58 -3.72 -2.22
N SER A 234 22.30 -2.47 -2.58
CA SER A 234 22.03 -1.42 -1.60
C SER A 234 20.59 -1.41 -1.09
N LEU A 235 19.69 -2.10 -1.80
CA LEU A 235 18.26 -2.23 -1.49
C LEU A 235 17.91 -3.63 -0.96
N ARG A 236 18.63 -4.66 -1.42
CA ARG A 236 18.42 -6.06 -1.14
C ARG A 236 19.57 -6.57 -0.28
N ARG A 237 19.24 -7.19 0.85
CA ARG A 237 20.18 -7.95 1.67
C ARG A 237 19.71 -9.40 1.73
N VAL A 238 20.59 -10.33 1.42
CA VAL A 238 20.36 -11.76 1.69
C VAL A 238 21.09 -12.14 2.96
N SER A 239 20.48 -12.96 3.82
CA SER A 239 21.14 -13.51 5.01
C SER A 239 22.35 -14.38 4.61
N LEU A 240 23.29 -14.55 5.54
CA LEU A 240 24.52 -15.32 5.29
C LEU A 240 24.26 -16.76 4.83
N ASN A 241 23.17 -17.37 5.27
CA ASN A 241 22.75 -18.71 4.88
C ASN A 241 21.91 -18.76 3.59
N GLY A 242 21.60 -17.62 2.97
CA GLY A 242 20.80 -17.57 1.73
C GLY A 242 19.29 -17.71 1.92
N GLU A 243 18.80 -17.95 3.14
CA GLU A 243 17.40 -18.32 3.38
C GLU A 243 16.44 -17.13 3.46
N ARG A 244 16.92 -15.96 3.88
CA ARG A 244 16.09 -14.78 4.15
C ARG A 244 16.56 -13.61 3.30
N THR A 245 15.61 -12.89 2.71
CA THR A 245 15.86 -11.70 1.88
C THR A 245 15.17 -10.50 2.49
N PHE A 246 15.85 -9.36 2.54
CA PHE A 246 15.38 -8.14 3.18
C PHE A 246 15.46 -6.96 2.21
N LEU A 247 14.42 -6.13 2.21
CA LEU A 247 14.43 -4.77 1.68
C LEU A 247 15.06 -3.86 2.74
N ARG A 248 16.05 -3.05 2.38
CA ARG A 248 16.69 -2.07 3.28
C ARG A 248 17.05 -0.78 2.55
N PHE A 249 16.87 0.36 3.20
CA PHE A 249 17.36 1.66 2.73
C PHE A 249 17.24 2.69 3.86
N THR A 250 17.84 3.87 3.67
CA THR A 250 17.70 5.00 4.60
C THR A 250 16.93 6.15 3.96
N GLY A 251 16.19 6.90 4.79
CA GLY A 251 15.29 7.95 4.30
C GLY A 251 14.08 7.34 3.61
N GLU A 252 13.72 7.86 2.43
CA GLU A 252 12.67 7.29 1.59
C GLU A 252 13.28 6.71 0.30
N LEU A 253 12.57 5.76 -0.30
CA LEU A 253 12.87 5.25 -1.62
C LEU A 253 11.79 5.71 -2.59
N GLN A 254 12.18 6.41 -3.65
CA GLN A 254 11.32 6.67 -4.79
C GLN A 254 11.48 5.54 -5.79
N VAL A 255 10.38 4.88 -6.16
CA VAL A 255 10.39 3.79 -7.15
C VAL A 255 9.56 4.21 -8.35
N ALA A 256 10.14 4.05 -9.55
CA ALA A 256 9.45 4.25 -10.81
C ALA A 256 9.31 2.92 -11.54
N TYR A 257 8.15 2.68 -12.13
CA TYR A 257 7.89 1.57 -13.04
C TYR A 257 7.58 2.12 -14.44
N PHE A 258 8.25 1.60 -15.46
CA PHE A 258 8.13 2.12 -16.84
C PHE A 258 7.23 1.27 -17.75
N GLY A 259 6.72 0.13 -17.28
CA GLY A 259 5.90 -0.76 -18.11
C GLY A 259 4.48 -0.24 -18.33
N GLU A 260 3.97 0.61 -17.45
CA GLU A 260 2.57 1.04 -17.44
C GLU A 260 2.39 2.56 -17.22
N ALA A 261 1.27 3.08 -17.72
CA ALA A 261 0.82 4.44 -17.44
C ALA A 261 0.07 4.43 -16.09
N PRO A 262 0.01 5.55 -15.36
CA PRO A 262 -0.89 5.61 -14.21
C PRO A 262 -2.35 5.52 -14.67
N ASP A 263 -3.20 4.95 -13.82
CA ASP A 263 -4.64 4.99 -13.99
C ASP A 263 -5.12 6.44 -14.23
N ALA A 264 -6.07 6.62 -15.14
CA ALA A 264 -6.59 7.93 -15.52
C ALA A 264 -7.24 8.71 -14.35
N ARG A 265 -7.65 8.00 -13.29
CA ARG A 265 -8.22 8.57 -12.07
C ARG A 265 -7.18 9.03 -11.06
N TYR A 266 -5.89 8.76 -11.28
CA TYR A 266 -4.85 9.20 -10.36
C TYR A 266 -4.83 10.73 -10.27
N PRO A 267 -5.13 11.33 -9.10
CA PRO A 267 -5.48 12.75 -9.01
C PRO A 267 -4.27 13.69 -9.00
N ARG A 268 -3.05 13.15 -8.89
CA ARG A 268 -1.82 13.93 -8.74
C ARG A 268 -0.97 13.86 -10.00
N ARG A 269 -0.12 14.86 -10.20
CA ARG A 269 0.92 14.75 -11.22
C ARG A 269 1.97 13.74 -10.77
N MET A 270 2.41 12.86 -11.67
CA MET A 270 3.55 11.96 -11.41
C MET A 270 4.76 12.77 -10.91
N LEU A 271 5.36 12.29 -9.83
CA LEU A 271 6.56 12.90 -9.28
C LEU A 271 7.70 12.89 -10.32
N PRO A 272 8.53 13.94 -10.35
CA PRO A 272 9.71 13.95 -11.19
C PRO A 272 10.72 12.91 -10.69
N LEU A 273 11.43 12.31 -11.63
CA LEU A 273 12.61 11.50 -11.35
C LEU A 273 13.84 12.40 -11.33
N GLY A 274 14.88 11.97 -10.63
CA GLY A 274 16.11 12.75 -10.56
C GLY A 274 16.75 12.91 -11.94
N ALA A 275 17.35 14.07 -12.20
CA ALA A 275 17.81 14.44 -13.52
C ALA A 275 18.90 13.49 -14.08
N THR A 276 18.78 13.17 -15.36
CA THR A 276 19.72 12.33 -16.12
C THR A 276 20.00 12.95 -17.49
N ARG A 277 21.07 12.51 -18.16
CA ARG A 277 21.40 12.97 -19.52
C ARG A 277 20.33 12.58 -20.55
N LYS A 278 19.79 11.36 -20.44
CA LYS A 278 18.70 10.86 -21.28
C LYS A 278 17.40 10.92 -20.49
N PRO A 279 16.37 11.62 -20.98
CA PRO A 279 15.10 11.72 -20.26
C PRO A 279 14.46 10.34 -20.10
N TYR A 280 13.86 10.10 -18.94
CA TYR A 280 13.08 8.90 -18.68
C TYR A 280 11.80 8.88 -19.52
N PRO A 281 11.25 7.69 -19.83
CA PRO A 281 9.96 7.55 -20.46
C PRO A 281 8.87 8.36 -19.75
N ALA A 282 7.98 8.99 -20.53
CA ALA A 282 6.83 9.73 -20.00
C ALA A 282 5.79 8.79 -19.39
N LYS A 283 5.60 7.62 -20.01
CA LYS A 283 4.79 6.51 -19.49
C LYS A 283 5.52 5.90 -18.30
N ARG A 284 5.05 6.23 -17.09
CA ARG A 284 5.58 5.68 -15.84
C ARG A 284 4.62 5.87 -14.68
N GLN A 285 4.71 4.98 -13.72
CA GLN A 285 4.12 5.10 -12.39
C GLN A 285 5.24 5.40 -11.39
N VAL A 286 5.00 6.27 -10.41
CA VAL A 286 6.01 6.64 -9.41
C VAL A 286 5.41 6.53 -8.01
N SER A 287 6.05 5.73 -7.17
CA SER A 287 5.68 5.46 -5.79
C SER A 287 6.78 5.89 -4.82
N ARG A 288 6.43 6.04 -3.55
CA ARG A 288 7.39 6.25 -2.46
C ARG A 288 7.26 5.18 -1.40
N LEU A 289 8.38 4.79 -0.81
CA LEU A 289 8.48 3.85 0.30
C LEU A 289 9.22 4.48 1.46
N ARG A 290 8.78 4.18 2.68
CA ARG A 290 9.52 4.41 3.92
C ARG A 290 9.52 3.12 4.73
N LEU A 291 10.64 2.82 5.38
CA LEU A 291 10.74 1.70 6.32
C LEU A 291 10.53 2.22 7.74
N GLU A 292 9.80 1.47 8.56
CA GLU A 292 9.66 1.77 9.98
C GLU A 292 10.91 1.32 10.77
N ASP A 293 11.34 0.07 10.57
CA ASP A 293 12.46 -0.55 11.33
C ASP A 293 13.75 -0.72 10.51
N GLY A 294 13.93 0.08 9.46
CA GLY A 294 15.16 0.16 8.64
C GLY A 294 15.42 -1.03 7.69
N GLU A 295 14.79 -2.18 7.93
CA GLU A 295 14.68 -3.28 6.99
C GLU A 295 13.33 -3.99 7.10
N ALA A 296 12.92 -4.65 6.02
CA ALA A 296 11.70 -5.45 5.98
C ALA A 296 11.96 -6.79 5.28
N GLU A 297 11.53 -7.91 5.86
CA GLU A 297 11.74 -9.23 5.26
C GLU A 297 10.77 -9.48 4.11
N ILE A 298 11.33 -9.89 2.96
CA ILE A 298 10.61 -10.19 1.73
C ILE A 298 10.50 -11.71 1.57
N GLN A 299 9.28 -12.18 1.32
CA GLN A 299 8.98 -13.57 0.98
C GLN A 299 9.04 -13.77 -0.56
N ALA A 300 9.36 -14.98 -1.01
CA ALA A 300 9.54 -15.29 -2.43
C ALA A 300 8.30 -14.99 -3.31
N ASN A 301 7.11 -15.05 -2.70
CA ASN A 301 5.83 -14.74 -3.32
C ASN A 301 5.55 -13.23 -3.45
N GLY A 302 6.47 -12.36 -3.03
CA GLY A 302 6.30 -10.90 -3.10
C GLY A 302 5.49 -10.28 -1.97
N SER A 303 5.23 -11.01 -0.87
CA SER A 303 4.70 -10.42 0.37
C SER A 303 5.82 -10.07 1.35
N LEU A 304 5.54 -9.19 2.29
CA LEU A 304 6.40 -8.95 3.44
C LEU A 304 6.12 -9.98 4.54
N MET A 305 7.09 -10.24 5.42
CA MET A 305 6.84 -11.00 6.66
C MET A 305 5.91 -10.20 7.58
N ASN A 306 6.19 -8.90 7.74
CA ASN A 306 5.34 -7.96 8.45
C ASN A 306 4.98 -6.79 7.51
N PRO A 307 3.71 -6.65 7.09
CA PRO A 307 3.31 -5.60 6.15
C PRO A 307 3.40 -4.19 6.73
N LEU A 308 3.45 -4.04 8.06
CA LEU A 308 3.55 -2.73 8.73
C LEU A 308 4.98 -2.16 8.72
N GLU A 309 5.99 -2.93 8.30
CA GLU A 309 7.39 -2.47 8.22
C GLU A 309 7.64 -1.51 7.06
N VAL A 310 6.71 -1.45 6.08
CA VAL A 310 6.83 -0.62 4.88
C VAL A 310 5.59 0.25 4.69
N VAL A 311 5.80 1.56 4.66
CA VAL A 311 4.76 2.52 4.33
C VAL A 311 4.83 2.86 2.84
N ASN A 312 3.73 2.59 2.14
CA ASN A 312 3.56 2.87 0.72
C ASN A 312 2.86 4.22 0.51
N GLY A 313 3.45 5.07 -0.33
CA GLY A 313 2.92 6.37 -0.70
C GLY A 313 2.81 6.57 -2.21
N GLU A 314 2.16 7.65 -2.58
CA GLU A 314 1.91 8.05 -3.98
C GLU A 314 1.11 6.99 -4.75
N TYR A 315 1.64 6.45 -5.86
CA TYR A 315 0.86 5.60 -6.75
C TYR A 315 0.44 4.27 -6.10
N TRP A 316 1.34 3.55 -5.43
CA TRP A 316 0.97 2.35 -4.66
C TRP A 316 0.02 2.64 -3.50
N GLY A 317 0.11 3.85 -2.92
CA GLY A 317 -0.84 4.31 -1.91
C GLY A 317 -2.24 4.63 -2.45
N PHE A 318 -2.41 4.72 -3.78
CA PHE A 318 -3.68 4.98 -4.46
C PHE A 318 -4.39 3.69 -4.93
N GLU A 319 -3.62 2.65 -5.28
CA GLU A 319 -4.08 1.34 -5.74
C GLU A 319 -4.90 0.56 -4.69
N ARG A 320 -4.34 0.38 -3.49
CA ARG A 320 -4.97 -0.25 -2.31
C ARG A 320 -5.70 -1.57 -2.64
N ILE A 321 -6.88 -1.81 -2.06
CA ILE A 321 -7.60 -3.10 -2.15
C ILE A 321 -8.18 -3.35 -3.57
N GLY A 322 -8.41 -2.31 -4.36
CA GLY A 322 -8.92 -2.45 -5.74
C GLY A 322 -7.99 -3.22 -6.67
N GLU A 323 -6.67 -3.14 -6.42
CA GLU A 323 -5.64 -3.85 -7.19
C GLU A 323 -5.17 -5.15 -6.51
N PHE A 324 -5.79 -5.56 -5.39
CA PHE A 324 -5.22 -6.64 -4.58
C PHE A 324 -5.31 -7.99 -5.28
N LEU A 325 -4.19 -8.72 -5.25
CA LEU A 325 -4.05 -10.06 -5.83
C LEU A 325 -3.69 -11.08 -4.75
N PRO A 326 -4.10 -12.34 -4.91
CA PRO A 326 -3.69 -13.38 -3.99
C PRO A 326 -2.18 -13.61 -4.08
N VAL A 327 -1.56 -14.01 -2.96
CA VAL A 327 -0.09 -14.13 -2.86
C VAL A 327 0.51 -15.16 -3.81
N ASP A 328 -0.28 -16.15 -4.22
CA ASP A 328 0.07 -17.19 -5.19
C ASP A 328 -0.25 -16.80 -6.64
N TYR A 329 -0.79 -15.60 -6.89
CA TYR A 329 -1.01 -15.11 -8.25
C TYR A 329 0.30 -15.12 -9.04
N THR A 330 0.27 -15.73 -10.21
CA THR A 330 1.36 -15.69 -11.17
C THR A 330 0.84 -15.06 -12.46
N PRO A 331 1.48 -13.99 -12.96
CA PRO A 331 1.08 -13.44 -14.25
C PRO A 331 1.30 -14.49 -15.33
N PRO A 332 0.46 -14.53 -16.39
CA PRO A 332 0.77 -15.29 -17.58
C PRO A 332 2.18 -14.91 -18.06
N ALA A 333 2.99 -15.89 -18.45
CA ALA A 333 4.34 -15.63 -18.94
C ALA A 333 4.26 -14.53 -20.01
N ALA A 334 4.88 -13.37 -19.74
CA ALA A 334 4.99 -12.33 -20.74
C ALA A 334 5.69 -12.95 -21.94
N SER A 335 5.05 -12.92 -23.12
CA SER A 335 5.76 -13.16 -24.36
C SER A 335 6.95 -12.21 -24.36
N ALA A 336 8.15 -12.78 -24.21
CA ALA A 336 9.39 -12.00 -24.16
C ALA A 336 9.40 -11.05 -25.37
N PRO A 337 9.78 -9.78 -25.21
CA PRO A 337 9.95 -8.91 -26.36
C PRO A 337 10.94 -9.60 -27.31
N ALA A 338 10.52 -9.80 -28.56
CA ALA A 338 11.33 -10.41 -29.59
C ALA A 338 12.69 -9.71 -29.60
N VAL A 339 13.74 -10.48 -29.31
CA VAL A 339 15.12 -10.02 -29.46
C VAL A 339 15.25 -9.55 -30.91
N PRO A 340 15.58 -8.27 -31.18
CA PRO A 340 15.82 -7.85 -32.55
C PRO A 340 16.97 -8.69 -33.07
N ALA A 341 16.71 -9.44 -34.15
CA ALA A 341 17.75 -10.14 -34.89
C ALA A 341 18.85 -9.14 -35.21
N LYS A 342 20.08 -9.43 -34.77
CA LYS A 342 21.24 -8.63 -35.15
C LYS A 342 21.36 -8.64 -36.69
N PRO A 343 21.77 -7.50 -37.28
CA PRO A 343 21.88 -7.35 -38.72
C PRO A 343 22.92 -8.30 -39.33
#